data_AF-A0A210R0X3-F1
#
_entry.id   AF-A0A210R0X3-F1
#
_cell.length_a   1.000
_cell.length_b   1.000
_cell.length_c   1.000
_cell.angle_alpha   90.00
_cell.angle_beta   90.00
_cell.angle_gamma   90.00
#
_symmetry.space_group_name_H-M   'P 1'
#
loop_
_entity.id
_entity.type
_entity.pdbx_description
1 polymer ?
#
loop_
_entity_poly.entity_id
_entity_poly.type
_entity_poly.pdbx_seq_one_letter_code
_entity_poly.pdbx_strand_id
1 'polypeptide(L)'
;MASDIVRLLGSLSLSDNPIEKLEELKTVIFAIHPSVLASHIGNLSFQQLFSLLNTENGDQLELCCDILSRLLTALGPPAVLSNFYTELSHGLSHKAICVQCLSLQQLQLVSEDNQALEELLRRDDILHQIIRLISCDSVDVSSKAIKVISCLGQSAMGLTALYTTTLLQTLQQVMDSNETVRFRVYELLVKIRQMSVVSLEYTYESGMLQQLLNEVHKDDILLQLNCIELLSDLALSEHCLVFLDQQGIISKLDNMIASVESDPMAGLLLPGLIKFFGGMARFHPKEVCSEKSVFMNTVLDNTSNSAMASMAIQTVGFIGSTPEGKVALDKWGGKLSASVSDIAAVLRSGTTELKINALQAVERLLTLKVEDQTTELLALTEKWFNLLGREPLRTILEITQQPFTDLRCVAYQVFVAMATQQWAQECMNKFPGLTEFLLDRLTESTKEGKDAKHALVKTLAESPFAANSFGNPFYVKLKAYCVQGPYFLRAQAEVAMEGE
;
A
#
# COMPACT_ATOMS: atom_id res chain seq x y z
N MET A 1 -25.01 19.81 27.12
CA MET A 1 -24.12 18.91 26.35
C MET A 1 -23.45 17.86 27.22
N ALA A 2 -22.45 18.18 28.04
CA ALA A 2 -21.91 17.22 29.03
C ALA A 2 -22.98 16.75 30.03
N SER A 3 -23.88 17.66 30.42
CA SER A 3 -25.10 17.36 31.20
C SER A 3 -26.00 16.32 30.54
N ASP A 4 -26.12 16.34 29.21
CA ASP A 4 -27.01 15.45 28.46
C ASP A 4 -26.41 14.05 28.37
N ILE A 5 -25.09 13.95 28.18
CA ILE A 5 -24.36 12.67 28.24
C ILE A 5 -24.47 12.05 29.64
N VAL A 6 -24.22 12.82 30.69
CA VAL A 6 -24.34 12.33 32.09
C VAL A 6 -25.76 11.84 32.37
N ARG A 7 -26.78 12.60 31.93
CA ARG A 7 -28.19 12.24 32.10
C ARG A 7 -28.53 10.94 31.34
N LEU A 8 -28.09 10.82 30.09
CA LEU A 8 -28.34 9.63 29.27
C LEU A 8 -27.60 8.41 29.84
N LEU A 9 -26.34 8.55 30.21
CA LEU A 9 -25.57 7.50 30.90
C LEU A 9 -26.29 7.05 32.17
N GLY A 10 -26.68 7.97 33.06
CA GLY A 10 -27.40 7.62 34.28
C GLY A 10 -28.77 6.98 34.07
N SER A 11 -29.40 7.20 32.91
CA SER A 11 -30.68 6.57 32.55
C SER A 11 -30.54 5.14 32.03
N LEU A 12 -29.32 4.70 31.65
CA LEU A 12 -29.08 3.35 31.14
C LEU A 12 -29.37 2.27 32.19
N SER A 13 -29.03 2.52 33.46
CA SER A 13 -29.30 1.57 34.57
C SER A 13 -30.78 1.36 34.91
N LEU A 14 -31.68 2.21 34.38
CA LEU A 14 -33.11 2.23 34.72
C LEU A 14 -34.02 1.88 33.54
N SER A 15 -33.45 1.57 32.36
CA SER A 15 -34.22 1.38 31.14
C SER A 15 -34.65 -0.07 30.94
N ASP A 16 -35.94 -0.26 30.66
CA ASP A 16 -36.48 -1.55 30.19
C ASP A 16 -36.09 -1.84 28.73
N ASN A 17 -35.65 -0.81 27.97
CA ASN A 17 -35.16 -0.92 26.61
C ASN A 17 -33.76 -0.29 26.48
N PRO A 18 -32.68 -1.06 26.70
CA PRO A 18 -31.31 -0.53 26.66
C PRO A 18 -30.87 -0.11 25.24
N ILE A 19 -31.40 -0.74 24.19
CA ILE A 19 -31.01 -0.48 22.80
C ILE A 19 -31.36 0.95 22.37
N GLU A 20 -32.62 1.33 22.56
CA GLU A 20 -33.12 2.68 22.21
C GLU A 20 -32.31 3.78 22.93
N LYS A 21 -31.95 3.55 24.20
CA LYS A 21 -31.12 4.48 24.96
C LYS A 21 -29.67 4.52 24.49
N LEU A 22 -29.11 3.40 24.05
CA LEU A 22 -27.80 3.38 23.42
C LEU A 22 -27.83 4.12 22.06
N GLU A 23 -28.90 4.01 21.26
CA GLU A 23 -29.03 4.77 20.01
C GLU A 23 -29.11 6.27 20.23
N GLU A 24 -29.91 6.72 21.21
CA GLU A 24 -29.97 8.12 21.65
C GLU A 24 -28.57 8.60 22.09
N LEU A 25 -27.88 7.82 22.92
CA LEU A 25 -26.55 8.16 23.44
C LEU A 25 -25.50 8.21 22.33
N LYS A 26 -25.51 7.24 21.41
CA LYS A 26 -24.62 7.19 20.24
C LYS A 26 -24.82 8.45 19.39
N THR A 27 -26.06 8.83 19.11
CA THR A 27 -26.38 10.03 18.32
C THR A 27 -25.79 11.28 18.97
N VAL A 28 -25.96 11.45 20.28
CA VAL A 28 -25.42 12.62 21.01
C VAL A 28 -23.89 12.61 21.03
N ILE A 29 -23.25 11.48 21.32
CA ILE A 29 -21.78 11.39 21.41
C ILE A 29 -21.13 11.63 20.04
N PHE A 30 -21.68 11.07 18.97
CA PHE A 30 -21.11 11.17 17.63
C PHE A 30 -21.34 12.54 16.98
N ALA A 31 -22.35 13.29 17.42
CA ALA A 31 -22.53 14.69 17.02
C ALA A 31 -21.44 15.63 17.59
N ILE A 32 -20.69 15.19 18.61
CA ILE A 32 -19.67 16.02 19.28
C ILE A 32 -18.30 15.82 18.63
N HIS A 33 -17.64 16.95 18.35
CA HIS A 33 -16.27 16.95 17.83
C HIS A 33 -15.28 16.31 18.83
N PRO A 34 -14.32 15.48 18.39
CA PRO A 34 -13.42 14.74 19.28
C PRO A 34 -12.70 15.60 20.34
N SER A 35 -12.20 16.77 19.96
CA SER A 35 -11.49 17.67 20.87
C SER A 35 -12.37 18.23 22.00
N VAL A 36 -13.66 18.40 21.73
CA VAL A 36 -14.64 18.87 22.72
C VAL A 36 -15.04 17.71 23.64
N LEU A 37 -15.16 16.50 23.10
CA LEU A 37 -15.44 15.31 23.90
C LEU A 37 -14.31 15.04 24.90
N ALA A 38 -13.05 15.12 24.45
CA ALA A 38 -11.87 14.91 25.28
C ALA A 38 -11.77 15.87 26.49
N SER A 39 -12.25 17.12 26.37
CA SER A 39 -12.21 18.08 27.48
C SER A 39 -13.27 17.84 28.57
N HIS A 40 -14.28 17.01 28.31
CA HIS A 40 -15.39 16.76 29.24
C HIS A 40 -15.45 15.32 29.76
N ILE A 41 -14.67 14.40 29.17
CA ILE A 41 -14.80 12.97 29.40
C ILE A 41 -14.24 12.47 30.73
N GLY A 42 -13.24 13.15 31.30
CA GLY A 42 -12.60 12.73 32.54
C GLY A 42 -13.51 12.64 33.77
N ASN A 43 -14.71 13.27 33.71
CA ASN A 43 -15.70 13.26 34.79
C ASN A 43 -16.84 12.24 34.57
N LEU A 44 -16.82 11.47 33.47
CA LEU A 44 -17.88 10.53 33.14
C LEU A 44 -17.59 9.13 33.72
N SER A 45 -18.61 8.48 34.27
CA SER A 45 -18.53 7.07 34.67
C SER A 45 -18.92 6.15 33.52
N PHE A 46 -18.08 5.17 33.21
CA PHE A 46 -18.31 4.18 32.16
C PHE A 46 -18.85 2.84 32.69
N GLN A 47 -18.98 2.70 34.00
CA GLN A 47 -19.34 1.44 34.66
C GLN A 47 -20.62 0.82 34.10
N GLN A 48 -21.63 1.65 33.80
CA GLN A 48 -22.89 1.17 33.24
C GLN A 48 -22.74 0.65 31.81
N LEU A 49 -21.93 1.31 30.97
CA LEU A 49 -21.67 0.83 29.61
C LEU A 49 -20.94 -0.53 29.64
N PHE A 50 -19.92 -0.67 30.49
CA PHE A 50 -19.26 -1.96 30.65
C PHE A 50 -20.20 -3.05 31.19
N SER A 51 -21.13 -2.71 32.10
CA SER A 51 -22.12 -3.69 32.56
C SER A 51 -23.07 -4.16 31.47
N LEU A 52 -23.38 -3.30 30.49
CA LEU A 52 -24.25 -3.61 29.35
C LEU A 52 -23.58 -4.54 28.33
N LEU A 53 -22.27 -4.81 28.47
CA LEU A 53 -21.59 -5.85 27.69
C LEU A 53 -21.92 -7.27 28.18
N ASN A 54 -22.48 -7.41 29.39
CA ASN A 54 -22.91 -8.71 29.92
C ASN A 54 -24.30 -9.10 29.37
N THR A 55 -24.40 -9.23 28.06
CA THR A 55 -25.63 -9.60 27.33
C THR A 55 -25.30 -10.56 26.19
N GLU A 56 -26.29 -11.32 25.74
CA GLU A 56 -26.20 -12.14 24.53
C GLU A 56 -26.80 -11.42 23.30
N ASN A 57 -27.36 -10.22 23.48
CA ASN A 57 -27.96 -9.45 22.40
C ASN A 57 -26.87 -8.75 21.55
N GLY A 58 -26.72 -9.17 20.30
CA GLY A 58 -25.72 -8.66 19.36
C GLY A 58 -25.83 -7.15 19.09
N ASP A 59 -27.03 -6.65 18.81
CA ASP A 59 -27.26 -5.22 18.49
C ASP A 59 -26.87 -4.32 19.67
N GLN A 60 -27.22 -4.74 20.89
CA GLN A 60 -26.82 -4.04 22.12
C GLN A 60 -25.30 -4.02 22.28
N LEU A 61 -24.63 -5.16 22.03
CA LEU A 61 -23.17 -5.24 22.10
C LEU A 61 -22.49 -4.31 21.10
N GLU A 62 -22.93 -4.31 19.84
CA GLU A 62 -22.36 -3.46 18.80
C GLU A 62 -22.53 -1.96 19.13
N LEU A 63 -23.73 -1.54 19.53
CA LEU A 63 -23.99 -0.16 19.94
C LEU A 63 -23.13 0.25 21.14
N CYS A 64 -23.02 -0.63 22.14
CA CYS A 64 -22.21 -0.36 23.32
C CYS A 64 -20.72 -0.28 22.96
N CYS A 65 -20.21 -1.18 22.11
CA CYS A 65 -18.84 -1.17 21.63
C CYS A 65 -18.50 0.11 20.86
N ASP A 66 -19.39 0.58 19.98
CA ASP A 66 -19.19 1.82 19.22
C ASP A 66 -19.09 3.04 20.14
N ILE A 67 -19.98 3.12 21.14
CA ILE A 67 -19.97 4.19 22.14
C ILE A 67 -18.69 4.14 22.97
N LEU A 68 -18.35 2.96 23.52
CA LEU A 68 -17.14 2.78 24.32
C LEU A 68 -15.89 3.09 23.51
N SER A 69 -15.82 2.67 22.25
CA SER A 69 -14.69 2.97 21.36
C SER A 69 -14.46 4.48 21.25
N ARG A 70 -15.52 5.24 20.98
CA ARG A 70 -15.45 6.70 20.86
C ARG A 70 -15.07 7.39 22.17
N LEU A 71 -15.63 6.92 23.29
CA LEU A 71 -15.37 7.49 24.61
C LEU A 71 -13.94 7.19 25.10
N LEU A 72 -13.50 5.93 25.02
CA LEU A 72 -12.16 5.53 25.45
C LEU A 72 -11.08 6.21 24.62
N THR A 73 -11.25 6.31 23.30
CA THR A 73 -10.30 7.04 22.44
C THR A 73 -10.23 8.52 22.80
N ALA A 74 -11.34 9.16 23.20
CA ALA A 74 -11.32 10.56 23.63
C ALA A 74 -10.71 10.76 25.04
N LEU A 75 -10.75 9.74 25.91
CA LEU A 75 -10.10 9.77 27.23
C LEU A 75 -8.57 9.69 27.13
N GLY A 76 -8.07 8.96 26.13
CA GLY A 76 -6.65 8.87 25.79
C GLY A 76 -5.93 7.66 26.44
N PRO A 77 -4.84 7.17 25.83
CA PRO A 77 -4.31 5.84 26.13
C PRO A 77 -3.81 5.62 27.58
N PRO A 78 -3.06 6.56 28.21
CA PRO A 78 -2.61 6.37 29.60
C PRO A 78 -3.78 6.24 30.58
N ALA A 79 -4.81 7.07 30.41
CA ALA A 79 -6.00 7.06 31.27
C ALA A 79 -6.88 5.82 31.01
N VAL A 80 -6.95 5.35 29.76
CA VAL A 80 -7.66 4.10 29.43
C VAL A 80 -7.00 2.91 30.11
N LEU A 81 -5.68 2.76 29.98
CA LEU A 81 -4.96 1.63 30.56
C LEU A 81 -5.03 1.63 32.09
N SER A 82 -4.77 2.78 32.72
CA SER A 82 -4.72 2.87 34.19
C SER A 82 -6.09 2.68 34.85
N ASN A 83 -7.18 3.20 34.25
CA ASN A 83 -8.50 3.18 34.87
C ASN A 83 -9.36 1.96 34.45
N PHE A 84 -9.10 1.37 33.28
CA PHE A 84 -9.94 0.32 32.72
C PHE A 84 -9.17 -0.97 32.37
N TYR A 85 -8.04 -1.19 33.05
CA TYR A 85 -7.22 -2.39 32.88
C TYR A 85 -8.04 -3.69 32.98
N THR A 86 -8.87 -3.79 34.01
CA THR A 86 -9.70 -4.97 34.30
C THR A 86 -10.72 -5.23 33.20
N GLU A 87 -11.38 -4.18 32.73
CA GLU A 87 -12.39 -4.23 31.68
C GLU A 87 -11.76 -4.59 30.34
N LEU A 88 -10.58 -4.05 30.03
CA LEU A 88 -9.82 -4.43 28.83
C LEU A 88 -9.45 -5.92 28.86
N SER A 89 -8.89 -6.38 29.98
CA SER A 89 -8.52 -7.79 30.21
C SER A 89 -9.73 -8.73 30.09
N HIS A 90 -10.85 -8.38 30.71
CA HIS A 90 -12.10 -9.13 30.56
C HIS A 90 -12.62 -9.11 29.13
N GLY A 91 -12.52 -7.99 28.43
CA GLY A 91 -12.95 -7.87 27.04
C GLY A 91 -12.15 -8.73 26.07
N LEU A 92 -10.84 -8.94 26.32
CA LEU A 92 -10.02 -9.88 25.54
C LEU A 92 -10.50 -11.33 25.66
N SER A 93 -10.98 -11.70 26.84
CA SER A 93 -11.51 -13.04 27.12
C SER A 93 -13.02 -13.17 26.86
N HIS A 94 -13.66 -12.14 26.30
CA HIS A 94 -15.09 -12.12 26.06
C HIS A 94 -15.49 -13.04 24.88
N LYS A 95 -16.70 -13.63 24.93
CA LYS A 95 -17.19 -14.54 23.87
C LYS A 95 -17.55 -13.81 22.58
N ALA A 96 -18.01 -12.57 22.68
CA ALA A 96 -18.41 -11.76 21.53
C ALA A 96 -17.21 -11.09 20.87
N ILE A 97 -17.06 -11.31 19.56
CA ILE A 97 -15.98 -10.79 18.71
C ILE A 97 -15.86 -9.26 18.79
N CYS A 98 -16.99 -8.54 18.76
CA CYS A 98 -17.01 -7.07 18.81
C CYS A 98 -16.35 -6.52 20.10
N VAL A 99 -16.53 -7.20 21.23
CA VAL A 99 -15.93 -6.81 22.52
C VAL A 99 -14.42 -7.08 22.54
N GLN A 100 -13.98 -8.22 22.01
CA GLN A 100 -12.56 -8.51 21.85
C GLN A 100 -11.89 -7.48 20.93
N CYS A 101 -12.55 -7.15 19.82
CA CYS A 101 -12.10 -6.13 18.87
C CYS A 101 -12.01 -4.73 19.48
N LEU A 102 -12.96 -4.35 20.34
CA LEU A 102 -12.92 -3.09 21.11
C LEU A 102 -11.68 -3.07 22.02
N SER A 103 -11.48 -4.09 22.84
CA SER A 103 -10.33 -4.16 23.75
C SER A 103 -9.00 -4.10 23.00
N LEU A 104 -8.85 -4.87 21.92
CA LEU A 104 -7.64 -4.86 21.10
C LEU A 104 -7.42 -3.51 20.41
N GLN A 105 -8.48 -2.83 19.96
CA GLN A 105 -8.35 -1.49 19.38
C GLN A 105 -7.82 -0.49 20.40
N GLN A 106 -8.31 -0.51 21.64
CA GLN A 106 -7.82 0.40 22.68
C GLN A 106 -6.38 0.04 23.09
N LEU A 107 -6.05 -1.25 23.17
CA LEU A 107 -4.68 -1.71 23.45
C LEU A 107 -3.70 -1.38 22.33
N GLN A 108 -4.16 -1.27 21.08
CA GLN A 108 -3.34 -0.78 19.97
C GLN A 108 -2.99 0.70 20.17
N LEU A 109 -3.97 1.54 20.54
CA LEU A 109 -3.70 2.95 20.85
C LEU A 109 -2.76 3.11 22.05
N VAL A 110 -2.86 2.21 23.04
CA VAL A 110 -1.95 2.13 24.18
C VAL A 110 -0.54 1.75 23.75
N SER A 111 -0.36 0.80 22.83
CA SER A 111 0.98 0.40 22.38
C SER A 111 1.66 1.43 21.46
N GLU A 112 0.90 2.36 20.89
CA GLU A 112 1.40 3.47 20.07
C GLU A 112 1.78 4.72 20.92
N ASP A 113 1.36 4.79 22.19
CA ASP A 113 1.69 5.89 23.12
C ASP A 113 2.86 5.50 24.04
N ASN A 114 3.94 6.28 24.05
CA ASN A 114 5.16 5.95 24.80
C ASN A 114 4.93 5.79 26.32
N GLN A 115 4.07 6.60 26.94
CA GLN A 115 3.84 6.55 28.39
C GLN A 115 2.96 5.34 28.73
N ALA A 116 1.88 5.14 27.98
CA ALA A 116 0.97 4.03 28.18
C ALA A 116 1.63 2.68 27.86
N LEU A 117 2.50 2.65 26.86
CA LEU A 117 3.33 1.49 26.50
C LEU A 117 4.21 1.03 27.68
N GLU A 118 4.90 1.95 28.35
CA GLU A 118 5.76 1.61 29.49
C GLU A 118 4.96 0.97 30.64
N GLU A 119 3.73 1.43 30.86
CA GLU A 119 2.81 0.80 31.82
C GLU A 119 2.30 -0.56 31.33
N LEU A 120 1.94 -0.69 30.06
CA LEU A 120 1.47 -1.95 29.46
C LEU A 120 2.54 -3.04 29.55
N LEU A 121 3.81 -2.70 29.31
CA LEU A 121 4.94 -3.62 29.41
C LEU A 121 5.18 -4.15 30.83
N ARG A 122 4.59 -3.53 31.88
CA ARG A 122 4.62 -4.04 33.26
C ARG A 122 3.50 -5.03 33.56
N ARG A 123 2.59 -5.27 32.62
CA ARG A 123 1.40 -6.11 32.76
C ARG A 123 1.54 -7.36 31.89
N ASP A 124 2.35 -8.32 32.33
CA ASP A 124 2.62 -9.53 31.55
C ASP A 124 1.33 -10.30 31.18
N ASP A 125 0.36 -10.39 32.08
CA ASP A 125 -0.85 -11.21 31.89
C ASP A 125 -1.71 -10.76 30.71
N ILE A 126 -1.87 -9.45 30.50
CA ILE A 126 -2.62 -8.94 29.34
C ILE A 126 -1.85 -9.18 28.03
N LEU A 127 -0.52 -9.08 28.05
CA LEU A 127 0.32 -9.39 26.90
C LEU A 127 0.20 -10.87 26.48
N HIS A 128 0.21 -11.78 27.45
CA HIS A 128 -0.04 -13.21 27.19
C HIS A 128 -1.43 -13.45 26.60
N GLN A 129 -2.46 -12.74 27.06
CA GLN A 129 -3.81 -12.83 26.48
C GLN A 129 -3.85 -12.34 25.03
N ILE A 130 -3.22 -11.20 24.74
CA ILE A 130 -3.16 -10.66 23.38
C ILE A 130 -2.43 -11.64 22.44
N ILE A 131 -1.29 -12.21 22.86
CA ILE A 131 -0.56 -13.19 22.05
C ILE A 131 -1.43 -14.42 21.77
N ARG A 132 -2.17 -14.93 22.77
CA ARG A 132 -3.09 -16.07 22.58
C ARG A 132 -4.22 -15.76 21.60
N LEU A 133 -4.68 -14.51 21.51
CA LEU A 133 -5.73 -14.13 20.54
C LEU A 133 -5.27 -14.17 19.08
N ILE A 134 -3.97 -14.31 18.79
CA ILE A 134 -3.48 -14.57 17.43
C ILE A 134 -4.01 -15.91 16.90
N SER A 135 -4.25 -16.90 17.79
CA SER A 135 -4.85 -18.18 17.41
C SER A 135 -6.38 -18.16 17.30
N CYS A 136 -7.03 -17.00 17.51
CA CYS A 136 -8.48 -16.89 17.38
C CYS A 136 -8.94 -17.17 15.94
N ASP A 137 -10.02 -17.93 15.77
CA ASP A 137 -10.57 -18.24 14.44
C ASP A 137 -11.07 -16.99 13.72
N SER A 138 -11.53 -15.97 14.46
CA SER A 138 -11.92 -14.69 13.89
C SER A 138 -10.70 -13.95 13.33
N VAL A 139 -10.77 -13.64 12.03
CA VAL A 139 -9.75 -12.85 11.32
C VAL A 139 -9.67 -11.42 11.89
N ASP A 140 -10.79 -10.84 12.30
CA ASP A 140 -10.82 -9.50 12.89
C ASP A 140 -10.07 -9.44 14.22
N VAL A 141 -10.28 -10.44 15.09
CA VAL A 141 -9.62 -10.53 16.40
C VAL A 141 -8.13 -10.82 16.23
N SER A 142 -7.79 -11.87 15.47
CA SER A 142 -6.39 -12.26 15.27
C SER A 142 -5.57 -11.18 14.56
N SER A 143 -6.12 -10.52 13.54
CA SER A 143 -5.43 -9.42 12.85
C SER A 143 -5.20 -8.19 13.75
N LYS A 144 -6.15 -7.85 14.63
CA LYS A 144 -5.97 -6.80 15.63
C LYS A 144 -4.94 -7.19 16.69
N ALA A 145 -4.93 -8.43 17.16
CA ALA A 145 -3.92 -8.92 18.09
C ALA A 145 -2.51 -8.82 17.48
N ILE A 146 -2.34 -9.25 16.23
CA ILE A 146 -1.08 -9.09 15.49
C ILE A 146 -0.67 -7.62 15.42
N LYS A 147 -1.60 -6.69 15.15
CA LYS A 147 -1.31 -5.24 15.12
C LYS A 147 -0.81 -4.73 16.46
N VAL A 148 -1.47 -5.09 17.57
CA VAL A 148 -1.03 -4.67 18.91
C VAL A 148 0.40 -5.12 19.18
N ILE A 149 0.71 -6.42 18.96
CA ILE A 149 2.06 -6.95 19.20
C ILE A 149 3.08 -6.37 18.20
N SER A 150 2.68 -6.12 16.95
CA SER A 150 3.54 -5.45 15.97
C SER A 150 3.94 -4.05 16.45
N CYS A 151 2.99 -3.26 16.96
CA CYS A 151 3.26 -1.92 17.51
C CYS A 151 4.19 -1.99 18.74
N LEU A 152 4.02 -2.96 19.64
CA LEU A 152 4.95 -3.17 20.77
C LEU A 152 6.39 -3.35 20.27
N GLY A 153 6.57 -4.21 19.26
CA GLY A 153 7.87 -4.52 18.66
C GLY A 153 8.53 -3.36 17.92
N GLN A 154 7.84 -2.23 17.69
CA GLN A 154 8.42 -1.03 17.08
C GLN A 154 9.28 -0.22 18.06
N SER A 155 9.06 -0.38 19.37
CA SER A 155 9.88 0.27 20.40
C SER A 155 11.00 -0.65 20.85
N ALA A 156 12.17 -0.09 21.22
CA ALA A 156 13.27 -0.89 21.74
C ALA A 156 12.87 -1.67 23.02
N MET A 157 12.08 -1.03 23.89
CA MET A 157 11.62 -1.62 25.16
C MET A 157 10.64 -2.77 24.92
N GLY A 158 9.68 -2.58 24.02
CA GLY A 158 8.68 -3.59 23.67
C GLY A 158 9.28 -4.73 22.87
N LEU A 159 10.27 -4.46 22.02
CA LEU A 159 11.04 -5.50 21.35
C LEU A 159 11.77 -6.38 22.38
N THR A 160 12.53 -5.80 23.32
CA THR A 160 13.17 -6.57 24.40
C THR A 160 12.17 -7.36 25.24
N ALA A 161 11.01 -6.78 25.55
CA ALA A 161 9.95 -7.46 26.28
C ALA A 161 9.40 -8.67 25.50
N LEU A 162 9.09 -8.52 24.20
CA LEU A 162 8.54 -9.58 23.37
C LEU A 162 9.46 -10.81 23.29
N TYR A 163 10.77 -10.57 23.25
CA TYR A 163 11.79 -11.63 23.24
C TYR A 163 12.27 -12.01 24.64
N THR A 164 11.58 -11.56 25.70
CA THR A 164 11.74 -12.14 27.05
C THR A 164 11.23 -13.57 27.04
N THR A 165 11.83 -14.43 27.88
CA THR A 165 11.58 -15.87 27.87
C THR A 165 10.11 -16.26 27.99
N THR A 166 9.29 -15.54 28.76
CA THR A 166 7.87 -15.86 29.00
C THR A 166 6.97 -15.57 27.80
N LEU A 167 7.06 -14.36 27.25
CA LEU A 167 6.26 -13.95 26.08
C LEU A 167 6.69 -14.71 24.83
N LEU A 168 8.00 -14.92 24.64
CA LEU A 168 8.52 -15.73 23.55
C LEU A 168 8.00 -17.17 23.60
N GLN A 169 8.00 -17.81 24.78
CA GLN A 169 7.42 -19.14 24.95
C GLN A 169 5.93 -19.18 24.61
N THR A 170 5.19 -18.14 24.97
CA THR A 170 3.75 -18.06 24.65
C THR A 170 3.54 -17.92 23.14
N LEU A 171 4.38 -17.12 22.47
CA LEU A 171 4.33 -16.97 21.02
C LEU A 171 4.68 -18.29 20.30
N GLN A 172 5.69 -19.02 20.79
CA GLN A 172 6.05 -20.35 20.29
C GLN A 172 4.91 -21.36 20.48
N GLN A 173 4.25 -21.38 21.64
CA GLN A 173 3.08 -22.24 21.89
C GLN A 173 1.92 -21.93 20.93
N VAL A 174 1.67 -20.64 20.67
CA VAL A 174 0.65 -20.22 19.69
C VAL A 174 1.03 -20.68 18.29
N MET A 175 2.30 -20.52 17.90
CA MET A 175 2.84 -20.96 16.61
C MET A 175 2.74 -22.48 16.39
N ASP A 176 2.85 -23.27 17.46
CA ASP A 176 2.75 -24.74 17.41
C ASP A 176 1.31 -25.26 17.31
N SER A 177 0.30 -24.40 17.46
CA SER A 177 -1.11 -24.82 17.51
C SER A 177 -1.62 -25.44 16.21
N ASN A 178 -1.46 -24.75 15.08
CA ASN A 178 -1.73 -25.26 13.74
C ASN A 178 -1.02 -24.39 12.70
N GLU A 179 -1.06 -24.84 11.44
CA GLU A 179 -0.41 -24.19 10.31
C GLU A 179 -0.90 -22.76 10.05
N THR A 180 -2.22 -22.54 10.04
CA THR A 180 -2.79 -21.20 9.82
C THR A 180 -2.30 -20.21 10.88
N VAL A 181 -2.28 -20.63 12.14
CA VAL A 181 -1.80 -19.79 13.24
C VAL A 181 -0.28 -19.59 13.17
N ARG A 182 0.47 -20.61 12.75
CA ARG A 182 1.92 -20.49 12.51
C ARG A 182 2.24 -19.39 11.50
N PHE A 183 1.53 -19.35 10.38
CA PHE A 183 1.73 -18.30 9.37
C PHE A 183 1.34 -16.91 9.86
N ARG A 184 0.31 -16.80 10.70
CA ARG A 184 -0.02 -15.53 11.38
C ARG A 184 1.11 -15.04 12.30
N VAL A 185 1.78 -15.96 13.00
CA VAL A 185 2.97 -15.63 13.78
C VAL A 185 4.12 -15.23 12.86
N TYR A 186 4.36 -15.93 11.74
CA TYR A 186 5.36 -15.51 10.77
C TYR A 186 5.09 -14.12 10.18
N GLU A 187 3.84 -13.78 9.87
CA GLU A 187 3.43 -12.43 9.44
C GLU A 187 3.77 -11.36 10.48
N LEU A 188 3.52 -11.64 11.76
CA LEU A 188 3.92 -10.77 12.87
C LEU A 188 5.44 -10.54 12.88
N LEU A 189 6.23 -11.61 12.74
CA LEU A 189 7.69 -11.54 12.73
C LEU A 189 8.22 -10.72 11.55
N VAL A 190 7.67 -10.94 10.35
CA VAL A 190 8.01 -10.20 9.12
C VAL A 190 7.79 -8.70 9.31
N LYS A 191 6.68 -8.31 9.96
CA LYS A 191 6.35 -6.91 10.28
C LYS A 191 7.33 -6.28 11.28
N ILE A 192 7.68 -6.99 12.35
CA ILE A 192 8.59 -6.48 13.39
C ILE A 192 10.01 -6.30 12.82
N ARG A 193 10.51 -7.29 12.08
CA ARG A 193 11.91 -7.32 11.65
C ARG A 193 12.25 -6.34 10.54
N GLN A 194 11.28 -5.82 9.79
CA GLN A 194 11.49 -4.78 8.76
C GLN A 194 12.04 -3.46 9.35
N MET A 195 11.92 -3.27 10.66
CA MET A 195 12.15 -1.98 11.32
C MET A 195 13.63 -1.68 11.57
N SER A 196 14.46 -2.69 11.88
CA SER A 196 15.87 -2.51 12.19
C SER A 196 16.68 -3.81 12.10
N VAL A 197 18.01 -3.67 11.98
CA VAL A 197 18.95 -4.80 12.08
C VAL A 197 18.82 -5.52 13.43
N VAL A 198 18.64 -4.77 14.51
CA VAL A 198 18.48 -5.33 15.88
C VAL A 198 17.23 -6.22 15.96
N SER A 199 16.09 -5.78 15.42
CA SER A 199 14.88 -6.61 15.40
C SER A 199 15.03 -7.89 14.57
N LEU A 200 15.83 -7.85 13.50
CA LEU A 200 16.16 -9.05 12.72
C LEU A 200 16.97 -10.05 13.56
N GLU A 201 17.99 -9.57 14.29
CA GLU A 201 18.82 -10.39 15.18
C GLU A 201 17.98 -11.10 16.25
N TYR A 202 17.15 -10.36 17.01
CA TYR A 202 16.24 -10.96 18.00
C TYR A 202 15.35 -12.05 17.41
N THR A 203 14.78 -11.78 16.22
CA THR A 203 13.88 -12.73 15.54
C THR A 203 14.63 -13.97 15.07
N TYR A 204 15.86 -13.82 14.61
CA TYR A 204 16.71 -14.92 14.19
C TYR A 204 17.16 -15.78 15.39
N GLU A 205 17.66 -15.16 16.46
CA GLU A 205 18.11 -15.85 17.68
C GLU A 205 16.98 -16.63 18.37
N SER A 206 15.73 -16.19 18.20
CA SER A 206 14.56 -16.93 18.69
C SER A 206 14.31 -18.28 17.99
N GLY A 207 14.97 -18.53 16.85
CA GLY A 207 14.79 -19.70 16.00
C GLY A 207 13.53 -19.67 15.11
N MET A 208 12.58 -18.76 15.36
CA MET A 208 11.33 -18.70 14.59
C MET A 208 11.55 -18.28 13.13
N LEU A 209 12.52 -17.38 12.88
CA LEU A 209 12.86 -17.01 11.50
C LEU A 209 13.39 -18.21 10.72
N GLN A 210 14.25 -19.03 11.33
CA GLN A 210 14.77 -20.24 10.69
C GLN A 210 13.65 -21.21 10.35
N GLN A 211 12.62 -21.33 11.21
CA GLN A 211 11.45 -22.16 10.91
C GLN A 211 10.69 -21.64 9.69
N LEU A 212 10.46 -20.33 9.57
CA LEU A 212 9.87 -19.71 8.37
C LEU A 212 10.71 -20.02 7.12
N LEU A 213 12.03 -19.84 7.19
CA LEU A 213 12.93 -20.13 6.06
C LEU A 213 12.86 -21.61 5.65
N ASN A 214 12.72 -22.52 6.59
CA ASN A 214 12.60 -23.95 6.33
C ASN A 214 11.25 -24.33 5.67
N GLU A 215 10.22 -23.49 5.73
CA GLU A 215 8.93 -23.76 5.06
C GLU A 215 9.09 -23.86 3.54
N VAL A 216 9.99 -23.08 2.93
CA VAL A 216 10.22 -23.10 1.47
C VAL A 216 10.84 -24.41 0.98
N HIS A 217 11.39 -25.21 1.90
CA HIS A 217 12.01 -26.50 1.59
C HIS A 217 11.03 -27.67 1.66
N LYS A 218 9.80 -27.46 2.14
CA LYS A 218 8.77 -28.50 2.19
C LYS A 218 8.14 -28.73 0.82
N ASP A 219 7.56 -29.91 0.60
CA ASP A 219 6.96 -30.29 -0.69
C ASP A 219 5.53 -29.76 -0.89
N ASP A 220 4.96 -29.06 0.08
CA ASP A 220 3.62 -28.49 -0.01
C ASP A 220 3.64 -27.12 -0.69
N ILE A 221 2.97 -27.03 -1.84
CA ILE A 221 2.95 -25.85 -2.70
C ILE A 221 2.19 -24.69 -2.07
N LEU A 222 1.14 -24.95 -1.28
CA LEU A 222 0.39 -23.89 -0.59
C LEU A 222 1.26 -23.28 0.52
N LEU A 223 1.99 -24.13 1.26
CA LEU A 223 2.98 -23.70 2.24
C LEU A 223 4.10 -22.89 1.59
N GLN A 224 4.66 -23.37 0.48
CA GLN A 224 5.68 -22.65 -0.27
C GLN A 224 5.17 -21.30 -0.78
N LEU A 225 3.93 -21.24 -1.29
CA LEU A 225 3.34 -20.00 -1.79
C LEU A 225 3.22 -18.96 -0.67
N ASN A 226 2.64 -19.34 0.47
CA ASN A 226 2.53 -18.46 1.64
C ASN A 226 3.93 -18.04 2.15
N CYS A 227 4.89 -18.96 2.16
CA CYS A 227 6.26 -18.67 2.56
C CYS A 227 6.92 -17.65 1.61
N ILE A 228 6.83 -17.86 0.29
CA ILE A 228 7.40 -16.96 -0.72
C ILE A 228 6.79 -15.56 -0.64
N GLU A 229 5.50 -15.45 -0.32
CA GLU A 229 4.87 -14.15 -0.09
C GLU A 229 5.52 -13.42 1.09
N LEU A 230 5.68 -14.09 2.23
CA LEU A 230 6.37 -13.54 3.39
C LEU A 230 7.84 -13.23 3.09
N LEU A 231 8.54 -14.10 2.35
CA LEU A 231 9.92 -13.86 1.92
C LEU A 231 10.04 -12.64 0.99
N SER A 232 9.03 -12.40 0.14
CA SER A 232 8.97 -11.23 -0.73
C SER A 232 8.82 -9.96 0.08
N ASP A 233 7.94 -9.97 1.08
CA ASP A 233 7.84 -8.89 2.05
C ASP A 233 9.14 -8.78 2.86
N LEU A 234 9.80 -9.90 3.13
CA LEU A 234 11.11 -9.90 3.79
C LEU A 234 12.16 -9.14 2.94
N ALA A 235 12.14 -9.29 1.62
CA ALA A 235 13.09 -8.70 0.69
C ALA A 235 12.87 -7.19 0.42
N LEU A 236 11.77 -6.59 0.92
CA LEU A 236 11.52 -5.15 0.75
C LEU A 236 12.47 -4.23 1.54
N SER A 237 13.33 -4.81 2.38
CA SER A 237 14.35 -4.12 3.16
C SER A 237 15.75 -4.66 2.84
N GLU A 238 16.71 -3.78 2.55
CA GLU A 238 18.04 -4.16 2.06
C GLU A 238 18.82 -5.05 3.05
N HIS A 239 18.87 -4.69 4.34
CA HIS A 239 19.58 -5.49 5.35
C HIS A 239 19.01 -6.90 5.50
N CYS A 240 17.72 -7.05 5.25
CA CYS A 240 17.07 -8.34 5.27
C CYS A 240 17.27 -9.15 4.00
N LEU A 241 17.37 -8.49 2.84
CA LEU A 241 17.72 -9.14 1.59
C LEU A 241 19.12 -9.76 1.67
N VAL A 242 20.08 -9.02 2.25
CA VAL A 242 21.44 -9.53 2.55
C VAL A 242 21.37 -10.77 3.45
N PHE A 243 20.54 -10.74 4.49
CA PHE A 243 20.34 -11.89 5.35
C PHE A 243 19.76 -13.10 4.60
N LEU A 244 18.74 -12.90 3.75
CA LEU A 244 18.16 -14.00 2.95
C LEU A 244 19.19 -14.63 2.00
N ASP A 245 20.09 -13.82 1.44
CA ASP A 245 21.18 -14.32 0.61
C ASP A 245 22.15 -15.20 1.42
N GLN A 246 22.57 -14.71 2.60
CA GLN A 246 23.45 -15.45 3.52
C GLN A 246 22.84 -16.79 3.97
N GLN A 247 21.51 -16.86 4.08
CA GLN A 247 20.78 -18.10 4.41
C GLN A 247 20.54 -19.00 3.19
N GLY A 248 21.01 -18.63 1.99
CA GLY A 248 20.87 -19.41 0.76
C GLY A 248 19.47 -19.40 0.16
N ILE A 249 18.57 -18.53 0.64
CA ILE A 249 17.17 -18.49 0.22
C ILE A 249 17.04 -17.96 -1.20
N ILE A 250 17.84 -16.96 -1.58
CA ILE A 250 17.84 -16.42 -2.95
C ILE A 250 18.20 -17.53 -3.95
N SER A 251 19.24 -18.31 -3.67
CA SER A 251 19.64 -19.45 -4.51
C SER A 251 18.56 -20.53 -4.58
N LYS A 252 17.85 -20.80 -3.48
CA LYS A 252 16.73 -21.75 -3.46
C LYS A 252 15.58 -21.29 -4.35
N LEU A 253 15.17 -20.02 -4.25
CA LEU A 253 14.09 -19.47 -5.09
C LEU A 253 14.49 -19.42 -6.58
N ASP A 254 15.78 -19.20 -6.88
CA ASP A 254 16.31 -19.20 -8.25
C ASP A 254 16.22 -20.61 -8.88
N ASN A 255 16.54 -21.65 -8.11
CA ASN A 255 16.35 -23.02 -8.54
C ASN A 255 14.86 -23.37 -8.74
N MET A 256 13.98 -22.82 -7.89
CA MET A 256 12.53 -23.04 -8.02
C MET A 256 12.01 -22.44 -9.32
N ILE A 257 12.41 -21.21 -9.69
CA ILE A 257 11.98 -20.63 -10.98
C ILE A 257 12.49 -21.42 -12.18
N ALA A 258 13.71 -21.98 -12.11
CA ALA A 258 14.27 -22.83 -13.16
C ALA A 258 13.53 -24.17 -13.33
N SER A 259 12.89 -24.68 -12.26
CA SER A 259 12.11 -25.92 -12.33
C SER A 259 10.67 -25.75 -12.86
N VAL A 260 10.18 -24.52 -13.04
CA VAL A 260 8.77 -24.25 -13.39
C VAL A 260 8.35 -24.91 -14.72
N GLU A 261 9.25 -24.96 -15.71
CA GLU A 261 8.92 -25.60 -17.00
C GLU A 261 8.79 -27.12 -16.90
N SER A 262 9.41 -27.73 -15.89
CA SER A 262 9.44 -29.19 -15.71
C SER A 262 8.32 -29.73 -14.83
N ASP A 263 7.68 -28.88 -14.02
CA ASP A 263 6.59 -29.27 -13.11
C ASP A 263 5.42 -28.28 -13.24
N PRO A 264 4.27 -28.70 -13.81
CA PRO A 264 3.08 -27.87 -13.92
C PRO A 264 2.59 -27.29 -12.59
N MET A 265 2.85 -27.97 -11.47
CA MET A 265 2.45 -27.49 -10.15
C MET A 265 3.41 -26.42 -9.60
N ALA A 266 4.71 -26.49 -9.92
CA ALA A 266 5.67 -25.41 -9.64
C ALA A 266 5.29 -24.10 -10.36
N GLY A 267 4.55 -24.19 -11.47
CA GLY A 267 3.93 -23.03 -12.14
C GLY A 267 3.06 -22.16 -11.24
N LEU A 268 2.46 -22.73 -10.19
CA LEU A 268 1.63 -22.00 -9.22
C LEU A 268 2.45 -21.04 -8.34
N LEU A 269 3.76 -21.29 -8.18
CA LEU A 269 4.67 -20.48 -7.39
C LEU A 269 5.21 -19.29 -8.18
N LEU A 270 5.09 -19.33 -9.51
CA LEU A 270 5.69 -18.35 -10.41
C LEU A 270 5.30 -16.89 -10.08
N PRO A 271 4.03 -16.57 -9.76
CA PRO A 271 3.67 -15.21 -9.35
C PRO A 271 4.45 -14.71 -8.13
N GLY A 272 4.62 -15.57 -7.11
CA GLY A 272 5.39 -15.25 -5.91
C GLY A 272 6.88 -15.09 -6.20
N LEU A 273 7.45 -15.97 -7.04
CA LEU A 273 8.84 -15.89 -7.45
C LEU A 273 9.13 -14.61 -8.26
N ILE A 274 8.23 -14.22 -9.16
CA ILE A 274 8.34 -12.96 -9.90
C ILE A 274 8.24 -11.76 -8.95
N LYS A 275 7.32 -11.77 -7.98
CA LYS A 275 7.22 -10.72 -6.96
C LYS A 275 8.51 -10.59 -6.16
N PHE A 276 9.11 -11.70 -5.73
CA PHE A 276 10.36 -11.71 -4.97
C PHE A 276 11.52 -11.09 -5.75
N PHE A 277 11.87 -11.65 -6.92
CA PHE A 277 13.00 -11.19 -7.72
C PHE A 277 12.76 -9.80 -8.34
N GLY A 278 11.51 -9.49 -8.71
CA GLY A 278 11.11 -8.15 -9.11
C GLY A 278 11.32 -7.14 -7.98
N GLY A 279 10.98 -7.51 -6.74
CA GLY A 279 11.22 -6.70 -5.54
C GLY A 279 12.70 -6.45 -5.27
N MET A 280 13.56 -7.46 -5.46
CA MET A 280 15.02 -7.31 -5.33
C MET A 280 15.60 -6.22 -6.25
N ALA A 281 15.01 -6.03 -7.43
CA ALA A 281 15.46 -5.00 -8.38
C ALA A 281 15.27 -3.57 -7.85
N ARG A 282 14.57 -3.36 -6.73
CA ARG A 282 14.54 -2.08 -6.02
C ARG A 282 15.94 -1.64 -5.58
N PHE A 283 16.74 -2.58 -5.08
CA PHE A 283 18.07 -2.33 -4.51
C PHE A 283 19.19 -2.74 -5.46
N HIS A 284 19.01 -3.84 -6.19
CA HIS A 284 20.04 -4.43 -7.03
C HIS A 284 19.54 -4.73 -8.46
N PRO A 285 19.02 -3.74 -9.21
CA PRO A 285 18.45 -3.98 -10.53
C PRO A 285 19.47 -4.54 -11.52
N LYS A 286 20.73 -4.12 -11.43
CA LYS A 286 21.82 -4.62 -12.26
C LYS A 286 22.09 -6.11 -12.03
N GLU A 287 22.20 -6.51 -10.77
CA GLU A 287 22.45 -7.91 -10.37
C GLU A 287 21.31 -8.82 -10.83
N VAL A 288 20.06 -8.41 -10.55
CA VAL A 288 18.87 -9.15 -11.02
C VAL A 288 18.90 -9.35 -12.53
N CYS A 289 19.23 -8.29 -13.29
CA CYS A 289 19.28 -8.38 -14.75
C CYS A 289 20.46 -9.21 -15.28
N SER A 290 21.61 -9.23 -14.60
CA SER A 290 22.81 -9.93 -15.10
C SER A 290 22.96 -11.36 -14.60
N GLU A 291 22.49 -11.65 -13.39
CA GLU A 291 22.74 -12.92 -12.71
C GLU A 291 21.49 -13.80 -12.67
N LYS A 292 20.29 -13.21 -12.62
CA LYS A 292 19.01 -13.94 -12.57
C LYS A 292 18.38 -14.10 -13.96
N SER A 293 19.14 -14.74 -14.86
CA SER A 293 18.76 -14.87 -16.28
C SER A 293 17.45 -15.64 -16.51
N VAL A 294 17.17 -16.69 -15.72
CA VAL A 294 15.93 -17.48 -15.82
C VAL A 294 14.72 -16.60 -15.46
N PHE A 295 14.81 -15.86 -14.36
CA PHE A 295 13.78 -14.88 -13.97
C PHE A 295 13.54 -13.85 -15.07
N MET A 296 14.60 -13.26 -15.61
CA MET A 296 14.47 -12.24 -16.66
C MET A 296 13.84 -12.80 -17.94
N ASN A 297 14.24 -14.00 -18.39
CA ASN A 297 13.59 -14.66 -19.51
C ASN A 297 12.10 -14.89 -19.22
N THR A 298 11.80 -15.42 -18.03
CA THR A 298 10.42 -15.71 -17.60
C THR A 298 9.55 -14.45 -17.62
N VAL A 299 10.05 -13.32 -17.08
CA VAL A 299 9.30 -12.05 -17.06
C VAL A 299 9.09 -11.53 -18.48
N LEU A 300 10.14 -11.45 -19.30
CA LEU A 300 10.05 -10.88 -20.64
C LEU A 300 9.15 -11.71 -21.56
N ASP A 301 9.25 -13.04 -21.49
CA ASP A 301 8.48 -13.98 -22.31
C ASP A 301 6.99 -14.03 -21.89
N ASN A 302 6.65 -13.64 -20.65
CA ASN A 302 5.26 -13.62 -20.16
C ASN A 302 4.53 -12.29 -20.35
N THR A 303 5.15 -11.28 -20.99
CA THR A 303 4.49 -9.97 -21.23
C THR A 303 3.28 -10.05 -22.18
N SER A 304 3.20 -11.06 -23.04
CA SER A 304 2.04 -11.35 -23.90
C SER A 304 1.11 -12.45 -23.38
N ASN A 305 1.46 -13.13 -22.29
CA ASN A 305 0.66 -14.22 -21.73
C ASN A 305 -0.57 -13.65 -20.99
N SER A 306 -1.79 -13.97 -21.42
CA SER A 306 -3.02 -13.43 -20.82
C SER A 306 -3.13 -13.56 -19.29
N ALA A 307 -2.58 -14.62 -18.68
CA ALA A 307 -2.65 -14.85 -17.24
C ALA A 307 -1.56 -14.08 -16.47
N MET A 308 -0.38 -13.89 -17.08
CA MET A 308 0.81 -13.35 -16.41
C MET A 308 1.21 -11.95 -16.90
N ALA A 309 0.62 -11.47 -18.00
CA ALA A 309 0.99 -10.22 -18.68
C ALA A 309 0.95 -9.03 -17.72
N SER A 310 -0.10 -8.93 -16.90
CA SER A 310 -0.23 -7.85 -15.93
C SER A 310 0.99 -7.75 -15.00
N MET A 311 1.36 -8.88 -14.38
CA MET A 311 2.50 -8.96 -13.48
C MET A 311 3.83 -8.77 -14.21
N ALA A 312 4.01 -9.44 -15.34
CA ALA A 312 5.23 -9.35 -16.15
C ALA A 312 5.49 -7.89 -16.59
N ILE A 313 4.47 -7.21 -17.12
CA ILE A 313 4.56 -5.81 -17.56
C ILE A 313 4.88 -4.88 -16.40
N GLN A 314 4.21 -5.05 -15.24
CA GLN A 314 4.50 -4.28 -14.04
C GLN A 314 5.95 -4.48 -13.56
N THR A 315 6.46 -5.71 -13.62
CA THR A 315 7.84 -6.04 -13.24
C THR A 315 8.85 -5.40 -14.19
N VAL A 316 8.63 -5.46 -15.51
CA VAL A 316 9.50 -4.76 -16.49
C VAL A 316 9.53 -3.25 -16.19
N GLY A 317 8.37 -2.64 -15.98
CA GLY A 317 8.28 -1.23 -15.62
C GLY A 317 8.97 -0.91 -14.29
N PHE A 318 8.87 -1.81 -13.30
CA PHE A 318 9.50 -1.64 -12.00
C PHE A 318 11.03 -1.70 -12.07
N ILE A 319 11.60 -2.69 -12.74
CA ILE A 319 13.05 -2.80 -12.95
C ILE A 319 13.56 -1.56 -13.70
N GLY A 320 12.83 -1.12 -14.72
CA GLY A 320 13.19 0.04 -15.53
C GLY A 320 12.89 1.40 -14.90
N SER A 321 12.52 1.48 -13.62
CA SER A 321 12.15 2.74 -12.97
C SER A 321 13.36 3.61 -12.59
N THR A 322 14.56 3.03 -12.44
CA THR A 322 15.80 3.74 -12.08
C THR A 322 16.77 3.83 -13.26
N PRO A 323 17.71 4.81 -13.30
CA PRO A 323 18.72 4.89 -14.34
C PRO A 323 19.56 3.61 -14.48
N GLU A 324 19.98 3.01 -13.36
CA GLU A 324 20.74 1.76 -13.37
C GLU A 324 19.92 0.60 -13.93
N GLY A 325 18.66 0.47 -13.50
CA GLY A 325 17.76 -0.56 -14.01
C GLY A 325 17.44 -0.39 -15.49
N LYS A 326 17.37 0.85 -15.99
CA LYS A 326 17.19 1.12 -17.42
C LYS A 326 18.36 0.58 -18.24
N VAL A 327 19.59 0.90 -17.85
CA VAL A 327 20.83 0.41 -18.50
C VAL A 327 20.94 -1.12 -18.40
N ALA A 328 20.55 -1.70 -17.26
CA ALA A 328 20.58 -3.14 -17.05
C ALA A 328 19.57 -3.87 -17.96
N LEU A 329 18.34 -3.33 -18.10
CA LEU A 329 17.33 -3.88 -19.00
C LEU A 329 17.75 -3.80 -20.47
N ASP A 330 18.37 -2.71 -20.93
CA ASP A 330 18.72 -2.56 -22.35
C ASP A 330 19.64 -3.66 -22.87
N LYS A 331 20.45 -4.26 -21.99
CA LYS A 331 21.32 -5.40 -22.31
C LYS A 331 20.56 -6.64 -22.77
N TRP A 332 19.27 -6.76 -22.46
CA TRP A 332 18.39 -7.83 -22.94
C TRP A 332 17.92 -7.63 -24.39
N GLY A 333 18.26 -6.49 -25.01
CA GLY A 333 18.21 -6.27 -26.45
C GLY A 333 16.88 -6.66 -27.11
N GLY A 334 16.93 -7.68 -27.98
CA GLY A 334 15.77 -8.14 -28.73
C GLY A 334 14.62 -8.64 -27.85
N LYS A 335 14.90 -9.27 -26.71
CA LYS A 335 13.85 -9.74 -25.79
C LYS A 335 13.11 -8.57 -25.15
N LEU A 336 13.85 -7.57 -24.65
CA LEU A 336 13.22 -6.34 -24.14
C LEU A 336 12.40 -5.66 -25.24
N SER A 337 12.92 -5.61 -26.47
CA SER A 337 12.22 -4.98 -27.60
C SER A 337 10.90 -5.69 -27.93
N ALA A 338 10.88 -7.02 -27.85
CA ALA A 338 9.66 -7.81 -27.98
C ALA A 338 8.68 -7.51 -26.84
N SER A 339 9.14 -7.47 -25.59
CA SER A 339 8.29 -7.15 -24.44
C SER A 339 7.68 -5.75 -24.51
N VAL A 340 8.42 -4.73 -24.97
CA VAL A 340 7.88 -3.38 -25.19
C VAL A 340 6.84 -3.39 -26.32
N SER A 341 7.02 -4.25 -27.34
CA SER A 341 6.04 -4.44 -28.41
C SER A 341 4.76 -5.13 -27.91
N ASP A 342 4.88 -6.06 -26.97
CA ASP A 342 3.75 -6.72 -26.30
C ASP A 342 2.97 -5.72 -25.43
N ILE A 343 3.67 -4.86 -24.67
CA ILE A 343 3.07 -3.72 -23.95
C ILE A 343 2.28 -2.84 -24.93
N ALA A 344 2.83 -2.55 -26.10
CA ALA A 344 2.13 -1.76 -27.11
C ALA A 344 0.87 -2.45 -27.66
N ALA A 345 0.90 -3.77 -27.82
CA ALA A 345 -0.29 -4.54 -28.21
C ALA A 345 -1.38 -4.42 -27.14
N VAL A 346 -1.01 -4.50 -25.86
CA VAL A 346 -1.93 -4.28 -24.73
C VAL A 346 -2.55 -2.89 -24.77
N LEU A 347 -1.78 -1.82 -25.03
CA LEU A 347 -2.31 -0.46 -25.12
C LEU A 347 -3.41 -0.32 -26.19
N ARG A 348 -3.29 -1.07 -27.29
CA ARG A 348 -4.28 -1.07 -28.39
C ARG A 348 -5.51 -1.89 -28.03
N SER A 349 -5.35 -3.15 -27.62
CA SER A 349 -6.46 -4.12 -27.54
C SER A 349 -6.71 -4.76 -26.17
N GLY A 350 -5.95 -4.40 -25.14
CA GLY A 350 -6.12 -4.92 -23.78
C GLY A 350 -7.39 -4.44 -23.08
N THR A 351 -7.72 -5.05 -21.95
CA THR A 351 -8.77 -4.56 -21.04
C THR A 351 -8.36 -3.23 -20.41
N THR A 352 -9.32 -2.44 -19.91
CA THR A 352 -9.04 -1.16 -19.24
C THR A 352 -7.99 -1.29 -18.13
N GLU A 353 -8.12 -2.32 -17.29
CA GLU A 353 -7.17 -2.60 -16.21
C GLU A 353 -5.77 -2.94 -16.73
N LEU A 354 -5.66 -3.81 -17.75
CA LEU A 354 -4.37 -4.17 -18.32
C LEU A 354 -3.72 -2.99 -19.05
N LYS A 355 -4.52 -2.12 -19.70
CA LYS A 355 -4.03 -0.86 -20.28
C LYS A 355 -3.48 0.10 -19.23
N ILE A 356 -4.14 0.20 -18.06
CA ILE A 356 -3.62 1.00 -16.94
C ILE A 356 -2.24 0.47 -16.51
N ASN A 357 -2.10 -0.84 -16.32
CA ASN A 357 -0.81 -1.44 -15.93
C ASN A 357 0.27 -1.24 -17.00
N ALA A 358 -0.08 -1.36 -18.27
CA ALA A 358 0.82 -1.07 -19.39
C ALA A 358 1.25 0.39 -19.44
N LEU A 359 0.33 1.34 -19.27
CA LEU A 359 0.69 2.77 -19.23
C LEU A 359 1.57 3.11 -18.03
N GLN A 360 1.31 2.53 -16.85
CA GLN A 360 2.18 2.70 -15.68
C GLN A 360 3.58 2.12 -15.92
N ALA A 361 3.70 0.98 -16.60
CA ALA A 361 5.00 0.44 -16.97
C ALA A 361 5.72 1.35 -17.97
N VAL A 362 5.03 1.86 -18.99
CA VAL A 362 5.57 2.84 -19.94
C VAL A 362 6.01 4.13 -19.23
N GLU A 363 5.19 4.66 -18.33
CA GLU A 363 5.53 5.83 -17.50
C GLU A 363 6.85 5.61 -16.77
N ARG A 364 7.01 4.50 -16.03
CA ARG A 364 8.26 4.18 -15.31
C ARG A 364 9.47 4.02 -16.23
N LEU A 365 9.27 3.34 -17.37
CA LEU A 365 10.31 3.13 -18.38
C LEU A 365 10.78 4.45 -19.00
N LEU A 366 9.89 5.44 -19.14
CA LEU A 366 10.21 6.71 -19.77
C LEU A 366 10.64 7.79 -18.77
N THR A 367 10.22 7.71 -17.50
CA THR A 367 10.55 8.72 -16.49
C THR A 367 12.06 8.82 -16.28
N LEU A 368 12.58 10.04 -16.49
CA LEU A 368 13.95 10.45 -16.16
C LEU A 368 13.90 11.82 -15.47
N LYS A 369 14.45 11.88 -14.25
CA LYS A 369 14.64 13.16 -13.55
C LYS A 369 15.66 14.00 -14.31
N VAL A 370 15.53 15.32 -14.22
CA VAL A 370 16.43 16.26 -14.93
C VAL A 370 17.91 16.00 -14.58
N GLU A 371 18.21 15.64 -13.34
CA GLU A 371 19.56 15.28 -12.86
C GLU A 371 20.14 14.00 -13.51
N ASP A 372 19.28 13.09 -13.95
CA ASP A 372 19.67 11.80 -14.55
C ASP A 372 19.70 11.85 -16.09
N GLN A 373 19.36 12.98 -16.72
CA GLN A 373 19.25 13.09 -18.18
C GLN A 373 20.63 13.17 -18.86
N THR A 374 21.27 12.01 -19.04
CA THR A 374 22.45 11.86 -19.90
C THR A 374 22.04 11.61 -21.35
N THR A 375 22.93 11.88 -22.31
CA THR A 375 22.70 11.58 -23.73
C THR A 375 22.32 10.12 -23.96
N GLU A 376 22.94 9.19 -23.22
CA GLU A 376 22.69 7.76 -23.34
C GLU A 376 21.29 7.39 -22.81
N LEU A 377 20.89 7.89 -21.65
CA LEU A 377 19.58 7.59 -21.04
C LEU A 377 18.44 8.25 -21.82
N LEU A 378 18.64 9.45 -22.35
CA LEU A 378 17.67 10.10 -23.24
C LEU A 378 17.48 9.30 -24.54
N ALA A 379 18.57 8.88 -25.19
CA ALA A 379 18.48 8.04 -26.38
C ALA A 379 17.81 6.69 -26.08
N LEU A 380 18.04 6.13 -24.89
CA LEU A 380 17.43 4.88 -24.46
C LEU A 380 15.91 4.99 -24.28
N THR A 381 15.45 6.02 -23.57
CA THR A 381 14.01 6.26 -23.37
C THR A 381 13.30 6.60 -24.68
N GLU A 382 13.94 7.37 -25.56
CA GLU A 382 13.43 7.63 -26.92
C GLU A 382 13.33 6.34 -27.74
N LYS A 383 14.36 5.48 -27.71
CA LYS A 383 14.36 4.17 -28.37
C LYS A 383 13.18 3.33 -27.89
N TRP A 384 12.95 3.23 -26.59
CA TRP A 384 11.85 2.44 -26.04
C TRP A 384 10.48 3.02 -26.35
N PHE A 385 10.35 4.35 -26.35
CA PHE A 385 9.12 5.01 -26.79
C PHE A 385 8.79 4.66 -28.25
N ASN A 386 9.78 4.65 -29.14
CA ASN A 386 9.59 4.31 -30.55
C ASN A 386 9.25 2.82 -30.77
N LEU A 387 9.57 1.94 -29.81
CA LEU A 387 9.14 0.54 -29.86
C LEU A 387 7.65 0.35 -29.56
N LEU A 388 6.96 1.36 -29.03
CA LEU A 388 5.52 1.29 -28.78
C LEU A 388 4.67 1.32 -30.07
N GLY A 389 5.29 1.52 -31.22
CA GLY A 389 4.65 1.40 -32.53
C GLY A 389 4.99 2.55 -33.45
N ARG A 390 4.26 2.67 -34.57
CA ARG A 390 4.51 3.70 -35.58
C ARG A 390 4.10 5.10 -35.12
N GLU A 391 3.03 5.21 -34.34
CA GLU A 391 2.48 6.48 -33.85
C GLU A 391 2.15 6.38 -32.35
N PRO A 392 3.17 6.25 -31.48
CA PRO A 392 2.98 6.05 -30.05
C PRO A 392 2.31 7.25 -29.37
N LEU A 393 2.65 8.50 -29.77
CA LEU A 393 1.97 9.70 -29.28
C LEU A 393 0.47 9.68 -29.60
N ARG A 394 0.09 9.27 -30.82
CA ARG A 394 -1.33 9.14 -31.20
C ARG A 394 -2.03 8.12 -30.31
N THR A 395 -1.42 6.96 -30.11
CA THR A 395 -2.00 5.89 -29.28
C THR A 395 -2.26 6.37 -27.86
N ILE A 396 -1.30 7.07 -27.23
CA ILE A 396 -1.48 7.60 -25.86
C ILE A 396 -2.52 8.73 -25.85
N LEU A 397 -2.51 9.63 -26.83
CA LEU A 397 -3.48 10.72 -26.95
C LEU A 397 -4.91 10.18 -27.13
N GLU A 398 -5.12 9.17 -27.96
CA GLU A 398 -6.43 8.51 -28.12
C GLU A 398 -6.91 7.90 -26.79
N ILE A 399 -6.01 7.37 -25.97
CA ILE A 399 -6.37 6.87 -24.63
C ILE A 399 -6.81 8.02 -23.71
N THR A 400 -6.17 9.20 -23.77
CA THR A 400 -6.64 10.39 -23.03
C THR A 400 -8.01 10.89 -23.48
N GLN A 401 -8.61 10.34 -24.54
CA GLN A 401 -9.95 10.72 -25.01
C GLN A 401 -11.02 9.66 -24.70
N GLN A 402 -10.63 8.56 -24.04
CA GLN A 402 -11.55 7.49 -23.67
C GLN A 402 -12.41 7.86 -22.46
N PRO A 403 -13.62 7.26 -22.31
CA PRO A 403 -14.57 7.64 -21.27
C PRO A 403 -14.11 7.30 -19.84
N PHE A 404 -13.08 6.47 -19.67
CA PHE A 404 -12.61 5.99 -18.36
C PHE A 404 -11.61 6.95 -17.73
N THR A 405 -12.01 7.64 -16.66
CA THR A 405 -11.18 8.67 -15.99
C THR A 405 -9.84 8.13 -15.51
N ASP A 406 -9.81 6.98 -14.83
CA ASP A 406 -8.55 6.40 -14.32
C ASP A 406 -7.56 6.10 -15.44
N LEU A 407 -8.06 5.57 -16.55
CA LEU A 407 -7.26 5.28 -17.75
C LEU A 407 -6.72 6.57 -18.39
N ARG A 408 -7.55 7.62 -18.51
CA ARG A 408 -7.11 8.93 -19.01
C ARG A 408 -6.02 9.54 -18.13
N CYS A 409 -6.21 9.51 -16.80
CA CYS A 409 -5.26 10.05 -15.83
C CYS A 409 -3.89 9.39 -15.95
N VAL A 410 -3.84 8.06 -16.09
CA VAL A 410 -2.56 7.34 -16.25
C VAL A 410 -1.93 7.63 -17.63
N ALA A 411 -2.72 7.81 -18.68
CA ALA A 411 -2.17 8.25 -19.98
C ALA A 411 -1.55 9.66 -19.90
N TYR A 412 -2.12 10.58 -19.11
CA TYR A 412 -1.46 11.86 -18.82
C TYR A 412 -0.16 11.69 -18.04
N GLN A 413 -0.05 10.72 -17.13
CA GLN A 413 1.21 10.45 -16.42
C GLN A 413 2.35 10.05 -17.38
N VAL A 414 2.05 9.31 -18.46
CA VAL A 414 3.06 9.03 -19.50
C VAL A 414 3.54 10.31 -20.17
N PHE A 415 2.62 11.23 -20.51
CA PHE A 415 3.02 12.54 -21.04
C PHE A 415 3.84 13.34 -20.03
N VAL A 416 3.51 13.30 -18.73
CA VAL A 416 4.26 13.96 -17.66
C VAL A 416 5.68 13.41 -17.56
N ALA A 417 5.85 12.09 -17.60
CA ALA A 417 7.16 11.41 -17.59
C ALA A 417 8.08 11.89 -18.72
N MET A 418 7.48 12.19 -19.88
CA MET A 418 8.16 12.67 -21.07
C MET A 418 8.35 14.20 -21.09
N ALA A 419 7.53 14.96 -20.37
CA ALA A 419 7.41 16.41 -20.52
C ALA A 419 8.68 17.20 -20.14
N THR A 420 9.60 16.63 -19.37
CA THR A 420 10.87 17.27 -19.02
C THR A 420 12.03 16.90 -19.94
N GLN A 421 11.80 16.09 -20.98
CA GLN A 421 12.83 15.56 -21.86
C GLN A 421 12.76 16.24 -23.24
N GLN A 422 13.91 16.71 -23.75
CA GLN A 422 13.94 17.51 -24.98
C GLN A 422 13.42 16.76 -26.21
N TRP A 423 13.88 15.52 -26.44
CA TRP A 423 13.43 14.69 -27.57
C TRP A 423 11.91 14.53 -27.61
N ALA A 424 11.31 14.36 -26.43
CA ALA A 424 9.87 14.17 -26.29
C ALA A 424 9.10 15.47 -26.55
N GLN A 425 9.57 16.61 -26.07
CA GLN A 425 8.94 17.90 -26.37
C GLN A 425 8.99 18.23 -27.85
N GLU A 426 10.09 17.93 -28.53
CA GLU A 426 10.20 18.09 -29.98
C GLU A 426 9.21 17.17 -30.72
N CYS A 427 9.06 15.93 -30.24
CA CYS A 427 8.07 14.99 -30.76
C CYS A 427 6.63 15.52 -30.56
N MET A 428 6.32 16.03 -29.36
CA MET A 428 5.02 16.63 -29.03
C MET A 428 4.73 17.86 -29.88
N ASN A 429 5.71 18.74 -30.10
CA ASN A 429 5.53 19.95 -30.90
C ASN A 429 5.28 19.63 -32.39
N LYS A 430 5.90 18.58 -32.91
CA LYS A 430 5.70 18.11 -34.29
C LYS A 430 4.39 17.37 -34.49
N PHE A 431 3.73 16.93 -33.41
CA PHE A 431 2.50 16.15 -33.50
C PHE A 431 1.27 17.06 -33.73
N PRO A 432 0.55 16.92 -34.86
CA PRO A 432 -0.58 17.79 -35.18
C PRO A 432 -1.70 17.72 -34.13
N GLY A 433 -2.19 18.88 -33.68
CA GLY A 433 -3.33 18.98 -32.77
C GLY A 433 -3.01 18.81 -31.30
N LEU A 434 -1.79 18.38 -30.92
CA LEU A 434 -1.46 18.13 -29.51
C LEU A 434 -1.33 19.44 -28.73
N THR A 435 -0.73 20.48 -29.31
CA THR A 435 -0.56 21.78 -28.65
C THR A 435 -1.92 22.46 -28.42
N GLU A 436 -2.85 22.36 -29.37
CA GLU A 436 -4.22 22.81 -29.22
C GLU A 436 -4.95 22.00 -28.15
N PHE A 437 -4.85 20.66 -28.22
CA PHE A 437 -5.43 19.76 -27.23
C PHE A 437 -4.95 20.12 -25.82
N LEU A 438 -3.66 20.38 -25.60
CA LEU A 438 -3.12 20.72 -24.27
C LEU A 438 -3.69 22.03 -23.70
N LEU A 439 -3.95 23.02 -24.55
CA LEU A 439 -4.46 24.33 -24.12
C LEU A 439 -5.99 24.38 -24.01
N ASP A 440 -6.70 23.46 -24.68
CA ASP A 440 -8.17 23.42 -24.64
C ASP A 440 -8.69 22.83 -23.33
N ARG A 441 -9.21 23.68 -22.44
CA ARG A 441 -9.76 23.25 -21.14
C ARG A 441 -11.01 22.38 -21.25
N LEU A 442 -11.69 22.37 -22.40
CA LEU A 442 -12.93 21.63 -22.61
C LEU A 442 -12.72 20.14 -22.87
N THR A 443 -11.48 19.71 -23.15
CA THR A 443 -11.19 18.29 -23.37
C THR A 443 -11.25 17.45 -22.10
N GLU A 444 -11.36 18.08 -20.93
CA GLU A 444 -11.48 17.38 -19.64
C GLU A 444 -12.65 17.92 -18.80
N SER A 445 -13.50 17.01 -18.36
CA SER A 445 -14.73 17.33 -17.62
C SER A 445 -14.63 16.97 -16.14
N THR A 446 -13.92 15.88 -15.82
CA THR A 446 -13.77 15.39 -14.45
C THR A 446 -12.72 16.17 -13.68
N LYS A 447 -12.83 16.14 -12.35
CA LYS A 447 -11.87 16.80 -11.46
C LYS A 447 -10.47 16.22 -11.65
N GLU A 448 -10.38 14.89 -11.60
CA GLU A 448 -9.15 14.12 -11.70
C GLU A 448 -8.47 14.32 -13.06
N GLY A 449 -9.26 14.35 -14.14
CA GLY A 449 -8.74 14.60 -15.49
C GLY A 449 -8.20 16.01 -15.66
N LYS A 450 -8.90 17.02 -15.12
CA LYS A 450 -8.41 18.42 -15.10
C LYS A 450 -7.11 18.56 -14.30
N ASP A 451 -7.03 17.91 -13.14
CA ASP A 451 -5.82 17.91 -12.30
C ASP A 451 -4.65 17.22 -13.03
N ALA A 452 -4.88 16.05 -13.65
CA ALA A 452 -3.87 15.31 -14.41
C ALA A 452 -3.36 16.09 -15.63
N LYS A 453 -4.26 16.68 -16.42
CA LYS A 453 -3.90 17.53 -17.56
C LYS A 453 -3.14 18.78 -17.10
N HIS A 454 -3.58 19.41 -16.01
CA HIS A 454 -2.87 20.56 -15.45
C HIS A 454 -1.47 20.18 -14.96
N ALA A 455 -1.28 18.99 -14.39
CA ALA A 455 0.04 18.50 -14.03
C ALA A 455 0.97 18.44 -15.25
N LEU A 456 0.50 17.90 -16.39
CA LEU A 456 1.25 17.91 -17.65
C LEU A 456 1.60 19.32 -18.12
N VAL A 457 0.62 20.23 -18.18
CA VAL A 457 0.86 21.62 -18.61
C VAL A 457 1.84 22.32 -17.68
N LYS A 458 1.74 22.10 -16.37
CA LYS A 458 2.68 22.62 -15.38
C LYS A 458 4.08 22.08 -15.60
N THR A 459 4.24 20.77 -15.76
CA THR A 459 5.56 20.14 -16.01
C THR A 459 6.21 20.69 -17.30
N LEU A 460 5.43 20.85 -18.37
CA LEU A 460 5.93 21.49 -19.61
C LEU A 460 6.32 22.95 -19.35
N ALA A 461 5.50 23.71 -18.63
CA ALA A 461 5.77 25.11 -18.32
C ALA A 461 7.01 25.28 -17.41
N GLU A 462 7.33 24.32 -16.56
CA GLU A 462 8.48 24.33 -15.65
C GLU A 462 9.74 23.73 -16.29
N SER A 463 9.62 23.05 -17.42
CA SER A 463 10.77 22.46 -18.10
C SER A 463 11.73 23.53 -18.66
N PRO A 464 13.06 23.35 -18.49
CA PRO A 464 14.06 24.27 -19.04
C PRO A 464 14.11 24.26 -20.58
N PHE A 465 13.53 23.24 -21.23
CA PHE A 465 13.61 23.08 -22.68
C PHE A 465 12.39 23.64 -23.43
N ALA A 466 11.28 23.93 -22.74
CA ALA A 466 10.00 24.20 -23.38
C ALA A 466 9.99 25.41 -24.32
N ALA A 467 10.69 26.49 -23.94
CA ALA A 467 10.81 27.68 -24.79
C ALA A 467 11.54 27.38 -26.11
N ASN A 468 12.56 26.51 -26.07
CA ASN A 468 13.33 26.12 -27.25
C ASN A 468 12.56 25.11 -28.11
N SER A 469 11.92 24.12 -27.47
CA SER A 469 11.24 23.02 -28.17
C SER A 469 9.92 23.46 -28.84
N PHE A 470 9.11 24.27 -28.15
CA PHE A 470 7.79 24.71 -28.62
C PHE A 470 7.76 26.15 -29.16
N GLY A 471 8.79 26.95 -28.87
CA GLY A 471 8.84 28.37 -29.17
C GLY A 471 8.15 29.26 -28.13
N ASN A 472 8.61 30.50 -28.03
CA ASN A 472 8.12 31.50 -27.07
C ASN A 472 6.59 31.70 -27.08
N PRO A 473 5.90 31.78 -28.24
CA PRO A 473 4.45 32.01 -28.24
C PRO A 473 3.65 30.91 -27.52
N PHE A 474 4.04 29.65 -27.68
CA PHE A 474 3.38 28.52 -27.00
C PHE A 474 3.78 28.46 -25.52
N TYR A 475 5.06 28.66 -25.21
CA TYR A 475 5.57 28.67 -23.85
C TYR A 475 4.87 29.71 -22.95
N VAL A 476 4.62 30.92 -23.45
CA VAL A 476 3.85 31.95 -22.72
C VAL A 476 2.42 31.48 -22.42
N LYS A 477 1.77 30.78 -23.35
CA LYS A 477 0.41 30.22 -23.13
C LYS A 477 0.43 29.12 -22.07
N LEU A 478 1.43 28.25 -22.05
CA LEU A 478 1.61 27.23 -21.01
C LEU A 478 1.76 27.87 -19.62
N LYS A 479 2.61 28.91 -19.49
CA LYS A 479 2.77 29.66 -18.23
C LYS A 479 1.46 30.30 -17.78
N ALA A 480 0.73 30.94 -18.69
CA ALA A 480 -0.58 31.52 -18.38
C ALA A 480 -1.59 30.46 -17.92
N TYR A 481 -1.66 29.32 -18.61
CA TYR A 481 -2.53 28.20 -18.22
C TYR A 481 -2.22 27.71 -16.81
N CYS A 482 -0.93 27.54 -16.49
CA CYS A 482 -0.45 27.08 -15.18
C CYS A 482 -0.78 28.07 -14.06
N VAL A 483 -0.60 29.38 -14.28
CA VAL A 483 -0.92 30.42 -13.28
C VAL A 483 -2.42 30.48 -12.99
N GLN A 484 -3.25 30.29 -14.01
CA GLN A 484 -4.70 30.28 -13.88
C GLN A 484 -5.24 29.04 -13.12
N GLY A 485 -4.47 27.95 -13.09
CA GLY A 485 -4.86 26.71 -12.44
C GLY A 485 -5.83 25.83 -13.25
N PRO A 486 -6.15 24.63 -12.74
CA PRO A 486 -6.93 23.61 -13.46
C PRO A 486 -8.40 23.97 -13.70
N TYR A 487 -9.02 24.75 -12.80
CA TYR A 487 -10.46 25.05 -12.80
C TYR A 487 -10.83 26.41 -13.38
N PHE A 488 -9.89 27.09 -14.03
CA PHE A 488 -10.14 28.41 -14.60
C PHE A 488 -11.21 28.35 -15.70
N LEU A 489 -12.25 29.16 -15.56
CA LEU A 489 -13.29 29.37 -16.56
C LEU A 489 -13.07 30.73 -17.22
N ARG A 490 -12.95 30.73 -18.55
CA ARG A 490 -12.94 31.98 -19.31
C ARG A 490 -14.37 32.52 -19.34
N ALA A 491 -14.59 33.70 -18.78
CA ALA A 491 -15.88 34.37 -18.91
C ALA A 491 -16.19 34.54 -20.42
N GLN A 492 -17.18 33.81 -20.92
CA GLN A 492 -17.75 34.09 -22.23
C GLN A 492 -18.69 35.29 -22.03
N ALA A 493 -18.44 36.38 -22.75
CA ALA A 493 -19.43 37.45 -22.85
C ALA A 493 -20.62 36.89 -23.65
N GLU A 494 -21.75 36.65 -22.98
CA GLU A 494 -23.01 36.44 -23.68
C GLU A 494 -23.31 37.73 -24.45
N VAL A 495 -23.16 37.69 -25.77
CA VAL A 495 -23.67 38.76 -26.63
C VAL A 495 -25.18 38.60 -26.62
N ALA A 496 -25.87 39.42 -25.83
CA ALA A 496 -27.30 39.60 -25.96
C ALA A 496 -27.58 40.11 -27.38
N MET A 497 -28.09 39.24 -28.24
CA MET A 497 -28.69 39.66 -29.50
C MET A 497 -30.01 40.33 -29.14
N GLU A 498 -30.00 41.66 -29.02
CA GLU A 498 -31.23 42.44 -29.08
C GLU A 498 -31.84 42.21 -30.48
N GLY A 499 -32.98 41.51 -30.51
CA GLY A 499 -33.75 41.33 -31.73
C GLY A 499 -34.38 42.66 -32.15
N GLU A 500 -34.21 43.01 -33.43
CA GLU A 500 -35.05 43.99 -34.11
C GLU A 500 -36.43 43.42 -34.45
#